data_AF-I6DUQ6-F1
#
_entry.id   AF-I6DUQ6-F1
#
_cell.length_a   1.000
_cell.length_b   1.000
_cell.length_c   1.000
_cell.angle_alpha   90.00
_cell.angle_beta   90.00
_cell.angle_gamma   90.00
#
_symmetry.space_group_name_H-M   'P 1'
#
loop_
_entity.id
_entity.type
_entity.pdbx_description
1 polymer ?
#
loop_
_entity_poly.entity_id
_entity_poly.type
_entity_poly.pdbx_seq_one_letter_code
_entity_poly.pdbx_strand_id
1 'polypeptide(L)' 'MPNPVPVVLLGRLAVDVCIQGHGFGKWLLSDAIHRVVNLADQVGIKAVMVHAIDDDARAFYERFGLVQSVVAPNTLFYKV' A
#
# COMPACT_ATOMS: atom_id res chain seq x y z
N MET A 1 -18.98 7.11 7.93
CA MET A 1 -17.52 7.24 7.73
C MET A 1 -17.20 8.73 7.66
N PRO A 2 -16.03 9.18 8.15
CA PRO A 2 -15.63 10.58 8.03
C PRO A 2 -15.49 10.99 6.56
N ASN A 3 -15.68 12.28 6.27
CA ASN A 3 -15.41 12.87 4.97
C ASN A 3 -14.36 13.98 5.16
N PRO A 4 -13.09 13.79 4.71
CA PRO A 4 -12.60 12.66 3.90
C PRO A 4 -12.39 11.36 4.71
N VAL A 5 -12.32 10.22 3.99
CA VAL A 5 -12.01 8.93 4.60
C VAL A 5 -10.56 8.92 5.11
N PRO A 6 -10.30 8.55 6.37
CA PRO A 6 -8.96 8.55 6.93
C PRO A 6 -8.12 7.40 6.36
N VAL A 7 -6.99 7.75 5.75
CA VAL A 7 -6.06 6.81 5.12
C VAL A 7 -4.62 7.13 5.50
N VAL A 8 -3.76 6.12 5.46
CA VAL A 8 -2.30 6.29 5.52
C VAL A 8 -1.73 6.14 4.11
N LEU A 9 -0.93 7.10 3.66
CA LEU A 9 -0.22 7.00 2.40
C LEU A 9 1.10 6.23 2.57
N LEU A 10 1.27 5.12 1.87
CA LEU A 10 2.60 4.53 1.66
C LEU A 10 3.31 5.36 0.60
N GLY A 11 4.06 6.36 1.05
CA GLY A 11 4.66 7.34 0.14
C GLY A 11 5.70 6.73 -0.81
N ARG A 12 6.53 5.79 -0.32
CA ARG A 12 7.60 5.16 -1.10
C ARG A 12 7.85 3.73 -0.62
N LEU A 13 8.17 2.87 -1.58
CA LEU A 13 8.64 1.51 -1.36
C LEU A 13 9.65 1.19 -2.47
N ALA A 14 10.85 0.77 -2.11
CA ALA A 14 11.90 0.44 -3.06
C ALA A 14 12.80 -0.67 -2.52
N VAL A 15 13.42 -1.40 -3.44
CA VAL A 15 14.41 -2.45 -3.16
C VAL A 15 15.61 -2.20 -4.06
N ASP A 16 16.82 -2.28 -3.51
CA ASP A 16 18.05 -2.13 -4.28
C ASP A 16 18.13 -3.13 -5.43
N VAL A 17 18.60 -2.68 -6.60
CA VAL A 17 18.61 -3.45 -7.85
C VAL A 17 19.38 -4.77 -7.73
N CYS A 18 20.41 -4.84 -6.88
CA CYS A 18 21.23 -6.04 -6.72
C CYS A 18 20.49 -7.16 -5.97
N ILE A 19 19.40 -6.85 -5.27
CA ILE A 19 18.67 -7.79 -4.41
C ILE A 19 17.18 -7.89 -4.77
N GLN A 20 16.74 -7.29 -5.86
CA GLN A 20 15.39 -7.48 -6.38
C GLN A 20 15.12 -8.95 -6.71
N GLY A 21 13.85 -9.35 -6.74
CA GLY A 21 13.44 -10.76 -6.98
C GLY A 21 13.57 -11.70 -5.76
N HIS A 22 14.24 -11.30 -4.68
CA HIS A 22 14.45 -12.14 -3.49
C HIS A 22 13.36 -11.99 -2.42
N GLY A 23 12.23 -11.35 -2.75
CA GLY A 23 11.08 -11.23 -1.84
C GLY A 23 11.14 -10.06 -0.84
N PHE A 24 12.20 -9.26 -0.83
CA PHE A 24 12.32 -8.09 0.08
C PHE A 24 11.18 -7.08 -0.10
N GLY A 25 10.71 -6.84 -1.32
CA GLY A 25 9.58 -5.93 -1.57
C GLY A 25 8.31 -6.39 -0.86
N LYS A 26 8.01 -7.70 -0.89
CA LYS A 26 6.89 -8.29 -0.14
C LYS A 26 7.07 -8.10 1.37
N TRP A 27 8.27 -8.36 1.87
CA TRP A 27 8.56 -8.25 3.30
C TRP A 27 8.40 -6.81 3.80
N LEU A 28 8.94 -5.83 3.05
CA LEU A 28 8.79 -4.41 3.37
C LEU A 28 7.34 -3.94 3.30
N LEU A 29 6.58 -4.36 2.27
CA LEU A 29 5.15 -4.03 2.17
C LEU A 29 4.37 -4.63 3.35
N SER A 30 4.66 -5.88 3.71
CA SER A 30 4.05 -6.55 4.85
C SER A 30 4.35 -5.82 6.16
N ASP A 31 5.61 -5.46 6.42
CA ASP A 31 5.98 -4.70 7.63
C ASP A 31 5.25 -3.35 7.69
N ALA A 32 5.19 -2.62 6.58
CA ALA A 32 4.47 -1.35 6.50
C ALA A 32 2.97 -1.50 6.81
N ILE A 33 2.30 -2.52 6.23
CA ILE A 33 0.88 -2.79 6.49
C ILE A 33 0.67 -3.14 7.96
N HIS A 34 1.48 -4.03 8.54
CA HIS A 34 1.34 -4.41 9.96
C HIS A 34 1.49 -3.21 10.90
N ARG A 35 2.44 -2.29 10.62
CA ARG A 35 2.57 -1.05 11.41
C ARG A 35 1.30 -0.20 11.36
N VAL A 36 0.67 -0.09 10.19
CA VAL A 36 -0.57 0.69 10.04
C VAL A 36 -1.74 0.01 10.74
N VAL A 37 -1.90 -1.31 10.57
CA VAL A 37 -2.97 -2.08 11.23
C VAL A 37 -2.89 -1.92 12.76
N ASN A 38 -1.69 -2.02 13.33
CA ASN A 38 -1.49 -1.85 14.77
C ASN A 38 -1.87 -0.46 15.30
N LEU A 39 -1.85 0.57 14.44
CA LEU A 39 -2.23 1.94 14.79
C LEU A 39 -3.71 2.24 14.47
N ALA A 40 -4.36 1.42 13.64
CA ALA A 40 -5.63 1.75 13.04
C ALA A 40 -6.77 1.87 14.05
N ASP A 41 -6.80 1.00 15.06
CA ASP A 41 -7.81 1.03 16.12
C ASP A 41 -7.64 2.24 17.06
N GLN A 42 -6.42 2.76 17.18
CA GLN A 42 -6.11 3.89 18.07
C GLN A 42 -6.40 5.25 17.43
N VAL A 43 -6.20 5.36 16.11
CA VAL A 43 -6.22 6.65 15.38
C VAL A 43 -7.32 6.70 14.31
N GLY A 44 -8.08 5.61 14.14
CA GLY A 44 -9.23 5.55 13.23
C GLY A 44 -8.83 5.49 11.76
N ILE A 45 -7.89 4.61 11.38
CA ILE A 45 -7.42 4.45 9.99
C ILE A 45 -8.28 3.42 9.26
N LYS A 46 -8.74 3.73 8.04
CA LYS A 46 -9.60 2.82 7.27
C LYS A 46 -8.87 2.05 6.16
N ALA A 47 -7.80 2.63 5.62
CA ALA A 47 -7.05 2.02 4.53
C ALA A 47 -5.61 2.54 4.46
N VAL A 48 -4.74 1.74 3.84
CA VAL A 48 -3.47 2.23 3.28
C VAL A 48 -3.71 2.59 1.82
N MET A 49 -3.29 3.77 1.40
CA MET A 49 -3.32 4.23 0.02
C MET A 49 -1.92 4.21 -0.58
N VAL A 50 -1.80 3.85 -1.85
CA VAL A 50 -0.55 3.94 -2.61
C VAL A 50 -0.79 4.62 -3.95
N HIS A 51 0.23 5.31 -4.46
CA HIS A 51 0.27 5.74 -5.85
C HIS A 51 1.34 4.93 -6.57
N ALA A 52 0.93 4.00 -7.44
CA ALA A 52 1.85 3.23 -8.26
C ALA A 52 2.54 4.14 -9.28
N ILE A 53 3.86 3.99 -9.41
CA ILE A 53 4.68 4.80 -10.32
C ILE A 53 4.55 4.32 -11.77
N ASP A 54 4.28 3.04 -11.98
CA ASP A 54 4.13 2.37 -13.27
C ASP A 54 3.22 1.13 -13.15
N ASP A 55 2.97 0.47 -14.28
CA ASP A 55 2.13 -0.72 -14.36
C ASP A 55 2.72 -1.93 -13.62
N ASP A 56 4.06 -2.05 -13.55
CA ASP A 56 4.74 -3.12 -12.82
C ASP A 56 4.55 -2.97 -11.31
N ALA A 57 4.66 -1.75 -10.79
CA ALA A 57 4.36 -1.41 -9.41
C ALA A 57 2.88 -1.64 -9.10
N ARG A 58 1.97 -1.27 -10.01
CA ARG A 58 0.53 -1.54 -9.85
C ARG A 58 0.28 -3.05 -9.72
N ALA A 59 0.78 -3.84 -10.66
CA ALA A 59 0.66 -5.29 -10.63
C ALA A 59 1.30 -5.91 -9.38
N PHE A 60 2.42 -5.35 -8.92
CA PHE A 60 3.02 -5.73 -7.64
C PHE A 60 2.05 -5.55 -6.47
N TYR A 61 1.43 -4.38 -6.34
CA TYR A 61 0.49 -4.11 -5.24
C TYR A 61 -0.80 -4.94 -5.34
N GLU A 62 -1.35 -5.13 -6.53
CA GLU A 62 -2.55 -5.95 -6.77
C GLU A 62 -2.34 -7.41 -6.33
N ARG A 63 -1.15 -7.97 -6.59
CA ARG A 63 -0.79 -9.32 -6.11
C ARG A 63 -0.83 -9.47 -4.59
N PHE A 64 -0.72 -8.38 -3.84
CA PHE A 64 -0.80 -8.35 -2.38
C PHE A 64 -2.16 -7.90 -1.84
N GLY A 65 -3.18 -7.85 -2.71
CA GLY A 65 -4.57 -7.58 -2.30
C GLY A 65 -4.93 -6.10 -2.21
N LEU A 66 -4.09 -5.20 -2.73
CA LEU A 66 -4.49 -3.82 -2.94
C LEU A 66 -5.46 -3.73 -4.11
N VAL A 67 -6.52 -2.94 -3.96
CA VAL A 67 -7.57 -2.79 -4.96
C VAL A 67 -7.45 -1.43 -5.63
N GLN A 68 -7.48 -1.42 -6.96
CA GLN A 68 -7.41 -0.21 -7.77
C GLN A 68 -8.63 0.70 -7.55
N SER A 69 -8.39 2.02 -7.55
CA SER A 69 -9.44 3.03 -7.53
C SER A 69 -10.18 3.08 -8.87
N VAL A 70 -11.50 3.17 -8.81
CA VAL A 70 -12.36 3.30 -10.00
C VAL A 70 -12.23 4.67 -10.70
N VAL A 71 -11.67 5.68 -10.01
CA VAL A 71 -11.51 7.05 -10.55
C VAL A 71 -10.06 7.43 -10.84
N ALA A 72 -9.09 6.69 -10.32
CA ALA A 72 -7.67 7.02 -10.43
C ALA A 72 -6.84 5.73 -10.63
N PRO A 73 -6.47 5.36 -11.87
CA PRO A 73 -5.95 4.03 -12.19
C PRO A 73 -4.60 3.70 -11.51
N ASN A 74 -3.83 4.71 -11.12
CA ASN A 74 -2.56 4.52 -10.40
C ASN A 74 -2.72 4.58 -8.89
N THR A 75 -3.94 4.76 -8.37
CA THR A 75 -4.20 4.77 -6.93
C THR A 75 -4.80 3.45 -6.52
N LEU A 76 -4.22 2.82 -5.49
CA LEU A 76 -4.73 1.57 -4.93
C LEU A 76 -4.89 1.67 -3.42
N PHE A 77 -5.76 0.84 -2.88
CA PHE A 77 -6.09 0.81 -1.47
C PHE A 77 -5.96 -0.59 -0.89
N TYR A 78 -5.30 -0.70 0.26
CA TYR A 78 -5.38 -1.86 1.15
C TYR A 78 -6.38 -1.57 2.26
N LYS A 79 -7.42 -2.39 2.39
CA LYS A 79 -8.39 -2.24 3.48
C LYS A 79 -7.74 -2.68 4.79
N VAL A 80 -7.73 -1.75 5.75
CA VAL A 80 -7.37 -2.02 7.15
C VAL A 80 -8.61 -2.45 7.91
#